data_AF-A0A512HX05-F1
#
_entry.id   AF-A0A512HX05-F1
#
_cell.length_a   1.000
_cell.length_b   1.000
_cell.length_c   1.000
_cell.angle_alpha   90.00
_cell.angle_beta   90.00
_cell.angle_gamma   90.00
#
_symmetry.space_group_name_H-M   'P 1'
#
loop_
_entity.id
_entity.type
_entity.pdbx_description
1 polymer ?
#
loop_
_entity_poly.entity_id
_entity_poly.type
_entity_poly.pdbx_seq_one_letter_code
_entity_poly.pdbx_strand_id
1 'polypeptide(L)'
;MTQRPAPAGEIRRRGALSFAAVTVAGLAATAVVATVSPEESGHYPTCPFLAVTGLYCPGCGSLRTVHALAQGDVATAWDRNPLAVLLLPLVLVAWAAWGLRLLGRRAWHPSRVPARWIWALLVVVLAYWVARNVPGWTWLSPS
;
A
#
# COMPACT_ATOMS: atom_id res chain seq x y z
N MET A 1 24.48 -31.50 4.77
CA MET A 1 24.54 -30.21 4.04
C MET A 1 24.65 -29.08 5.05
N THR A 2 25.87 -28.64 5.35
CA THR A 2 26.14 -27.54 6.28
C THR A 2 26.09 -26.21 5.53
N GLN A 3 25.03 -25.42 5.74
CA GLN A 3 24.96 -24.07 5.20
C GLN A 3 26.01 -23.19 5.90
N ARG A 4 27.00 -22.73 5.14
CA ARG A 4 27.97 -21.73 5.60
C ARG A 4 27.22 -20.40 5.76
N PRO A 5 27.20 -19.76 6.94
CA PRO A 5 26.50 -18.49 7.11
C PRO A 5 27.11 -17.45 6.17
N ALA A 6 26.26 -16.74 5.42
CA ALA A 6 26.70 -15.69 4.51
C ALA A 6 27.46 -14.60 5.31
N PRO A 7 28.60 -14.09 4.80
CA PRO A 7 29.32 -13.02 5.48
C PRO A 7 28.37 -11.82 5.68
N ALA A 8 28.42 -11.16 6.83
CA ALA A 8 27.51 -10.07 7.19
C ALA A 8 27.40 -8.95 6.13
N GLY A 9 28.46 -8.75 5.33
CA GLY A 9 28.47 -7.84 4.19
C GLY A 9 27.55 -8.26 3.03
N GLU A 10 27.40 -9.56 2.78
CA GLU A 10 26.52 -10.09 1.74
C GLU A 10 25.04 -9.94 2.11
N ILE A 11 24.68 -10.16 3.38
CA ILE A 11 23.33 -9.94 3.90
C ILE A 11 22.93 -8.47 3.76
N ARG A 12 23.83 -7.54 4.14
CA ARG A 12 23.60 -6.09 4.01
C ARG A 12 23.48 -5.65 2.55
N ARG A 13 24.33 -6.19 1.65
CA ARG A 13 24.28 -5.91 0.21
C ARG A 13 22.97 -6.38 -0.41
N ARG A 14 22.52 -7.60 -0.11
CA ARG A 14 21.22 -8.12 -0.57
C ARG A 14 20.07 -7.24 -0.08
N GLY A 15 20.08 -6.85 1.21
CA GLY A 15 19.08 -5.95 1.78
C GLY A 15 19.02 -4.58 1.07
N ALA A 16 20.18 -3.99 0.78
CA ALA A 16 20.28 -2.73 0.03
C ALA A 16 19.77 -2.86 -1.40
N LEU A 17 20.10 -3.95 -2.10
CA LEU A 17 19.60 -4.22 -3.46
C LEU A 17 18.08 -4.39 -3.47
N SER A 18 17.51 -5.15 -2.52
CA SER A 18 16.06 -5.31 -2.40
C SER A 18 15.36 -3.98 -2.10
N PHE A 19 15.92 -3.17 -1.21
CA PHE A 19 15.38 -1.83 -0.91
C PHE A 19 15.41 -0.93 -2.15
N ALA A 20 16.54 -0.88 -2.86
CA ALA A 20 16.67 -0.10 -4.08
C ALA A 20 15.68 -0.58 -5.16
N ALA A 21 15.59 -1.89 -5.39
CA ALA A 21 14.70 -2.47 -6.40
C ALA A 21 13.23 -2.13 -6.12
N VAL A 22 12.77 -2.28 -4.87
CA VAL A 22 11.38 -1.95 -4.51
C VAL A 22 11.13 -0.44 -4.53
N THR A 23 12.11 0.40 -4.14
CA THR A 23 11.98 1.86 -4.29
C THR A 23 11.79 2.24 -5.74
N VAL A 24 12.66 1.75 -6.62
CA VAL A 24 12.62 2.06 -8.06
C VAL A 24 11.33 1.56 -8.68
N ALA A 25 10.91 0.33 -8.37
CA ALA A 25 9.65 -0.22 -8.86
C ALA A 25 8.43 0.59 -8.38
N GLY A 26 8.40 0.98 -7.09
CA GLY A 26 7.33 1.79 -6.53
C GLY A 26 7.25 3.19 -7.14
N LEU A 27 8.40 3.85 -7.32
CA LEU A 27 8.47 5.17 -7.98
C LEU A 27 8.06 5.07 -9.46
N ALA A 28 8.54 4.07 -10.18
CA ALA A 28 8.17 3.86 -11.58
C ALA A 28 6.67 3.60 -11.73
N ALA A 29 6.10 2.72 -10.90
CA ALA A 29 4.66 2.46 -10.90
C ALA A 29 3.85 3.72 -10.57
N THR A 30 4.28 4.49 -9.57
CA THR A 30 3.62 5.75 -9.20
C THR A 30 3.71 6.77 -10.32
N ALA A 31 4.86 6.89 -11.00
CA ALA A 31 5.04 7.79 -12.13
C ALA A 31 4.12 7.41 -13.30
N VAL A 32 4.02 6.12 -13.64
CA VAL A 32 3.07 5.63 -14.65
C VAL A 32 1.64 5.98 -14.28
N VAL A 33 1.25 5.73 -13.03
CA VAL A 33 -0.11 6.04 -12.56
C VAL A 33 -0.36 7.54 -12.50
N ALA A 34 0.66 8.36 -12.23
CA ALA A 34 0.53 9.81 -12.23
C ALA A 34 0.29 10.37 -13.65
N THR A 35 0.88 9.75 -14.68
CA THR A 35 0.79 10.23 -16.07
C THR A 35 -0.33 9.56 -16.88
N VAL A 36 -0.70 8.34 -16.54
CA VAL A 36 -1.77 7.58 -17.22
C VAL A 36 -2.99 7.57 -16.31
N SER A 37 -4.04 8.30 -16.70
CA SER A 37 -5.23 8.47 -15.87
C SER A 37 -5.97 7.14 -15.64
N PRO A 38 -6.20 6.71 -14.39
CA PRO A 38 -7.03 5.56 -14.06
C PRO A 38 -8.54 5.86 -14.05
N GLU A 39 -8.92 7.11 -14.33
CA GLU A 39 -10.32 7.53 -14.48
C GLU A 39 -10.84 7.20 -15.89
N GLU A 40 -9.94 7.12 -16.87
CA GLU A 40 -10.27 6.79 -18.25
C GLU A 40 -10.31 5.28 -18.47
N SER A 41 -11.39 4.81 -19.11
CA SER A 41 -11.56 3.41 -19.48
C SER A 41 -10.52 2.98 -20.53
N GLY A 42 -9.90 1.83 -20.35
CA GLY A 42 -8.97 1.23 -21.32
C GLY A 42 -7.50 1.28 -20.90
N HIS A 43 -7.12 2.12 -19.94
CA HIS A 43 -5.74 2.19 -19.44
C HIS A 43 -5.38 1.07 -18.46
N TYR A 44 -6.35 0.60 -17.66
CA TYR A 44 -6.13 -0.39 -16.61
C TYR A 44 -7.20 -1.48 -16.63
N PRO A 45 -6.84 -2.73 -16.30
CA PRO A 45 -7.79 -3.81 -16.22
C PRO A 45 -8.79 -3.58 -15.09
N THR A 46 -10.01 -4.08 -15.27
CA THR A 46 -11.03 -4.06 -14.23
C THR A 46 -10.60 -4.95 -13.05
N CYS A 47 -10.99 -4.57 -11.83
CA CYS A 47 -10.71 -5.37 -10.64
C CYS A 47 -11.36 -6.76 -10.76
N PRO A 48 -10.58 -7.86 -10.73
CA PRO A 48 -11.14 -9.21 -10.90
C PRO A 48 -12.07 -9.59 -9.76
N PHE A 49 -11.80 -9.12 -8.53
CA PHE A 49 -12.66 -9.37 -7.38
C PHE A 49 -14.05 -8.77 -7.57
N LEU A 50 -14.11 -7.50 -7.99
CA LEU A 50 -15.36 -6.82 -8.29
C LEU A 50 -16.08 -7.50 -9.47
N ALA A 51 -15.34 -7.87 -10.51
CA ALA A 51 -15.92 -8.54 -11.69
C ALA A 51 -16.53 -9.91 -11.35
N VAL A 52 -15.94 -10.66 -10.42
CA VAL A 52 -16.41 -12.00 -10.03
C VAL A 52 -17.49 -11.97 -8.95
N THR A 53 -17.35 -11.10 -7.95
CA THR A 53 -18.22 -11.10 -6.76
C THR A 53 -19.30 -10.03 -6.79
N GLY A 54 -19.13 -8.97 -7.59
CA GLY A 54 -19.95 -7.77 -7.51
C GLY A 54 -19.72 -6.92 -6.26
N LEU A 55 -18.79 -7.31 -5.37
CA LEU A 55 -18.50 -6.63 -4.12
C LEU A 55 -17.21 -5.80 -4.22
N TYR A 56 -17.16 -4.68 -3.49
CA TYR A 56 -15.95 -3.89 -3.35
C TYR A 56 -15.05 -4.49 -2.27
N CYS A 57 -13.81 -4.86 -2.61
CA CYS A 57 -12.79 -5.23 -1.63
C CYS A 57 -12.23 -3.97 -0.93
N PRO A 58 -11.52 -4.07 0.21
CA PRO A 58 -10.98 -2.89 0.89
C PRO A 58 -9.94 -2.12 0.05
N GLY A 59 -9.35 -2.74 -0.97
CA GLY A 59 -8.43 -2.11 -1.92
C GLY A 59 -9.09 -1.47 -3.15
N CYS A 60 -10.40 -1.61 -3.36
CA CYS A 60 -11.08 -0.97 -4.49
C CYS A 60 -10.94 0.56 -4.38
N GLY A 61 -10.49 1.20 -5.47
CA GLY A 61 -10.24 2.64 -5.55
C GLY A 61 -8.79 3.07 -5.31
N SER A 62 -7.92 2.20 -4.77
CA SER A 62 -6.55 2.59 -4.38
C SER A 62 -5.70 3.11 -5.53
N LEU A 63 -5.90 2.63 -6.76
CA LEU A 63 -5.17 3.14 -7.94
C LEU A 63 -5.51 4.61 -8.22
N ARG A 64 -6.80 4.96 -8.15
CA ARG A 64 -7.29 6.34 -8.30
C ARG A 64 -6.85 7.21 -7.13
N THR A 65 -6.82 6.66 -5.91
CA THR A 65 -6.26 7.34 -4.75
C THR A 65 -4.79 7.70 -4.97
N VAL A 66 -3.97 6.76 -5.47
CA VAL A 66 -2.55 7.03 -5.77
C VAL A 66 -2.40 8.09 -6.85
N HIS A 67 -3.22 8.05 -7.91
CA HIS A 67 -3.24 9.10 -8.94
C HIS A 67 -3.59 10.47 -8.36
N ALA A 68 -4.69 10.58 -7.61
CA ALA A 68 -5.12 11.83 -6.98
C ALA A 68 -4.06 12.40 -6.02
N LEU A 69 -3.45 11.55 -5.18
CA LEU A 69 -2.34 11.96 -4.32
C LEU A 69 -1.11 12.42 -5.11
N ALA A 70 -0.81 11.79 -6.25
CA ALA A 70 0.29 12.21 -7.12
C ALA A 70 0.03 13.58 -7.77
N GLN A 71 -1.23 13.94 -7.99
CA GLN A 71 -1.66 15.27 -8.45
C GLN A 71 -1.79 16.30 -7.29
N GLY A 72 -1.59 15.87 -6.03
CA GLY A 72 -1.74 16.72 -4.85
C GLY A 72 -3.19 16.90 -4.38
N ASP A 73 -4.15 16.16 -4.96
CA ASP A 73 -5.56 16.23 -4.61
C ASP A 73 -5.93 15.20 -3.52
N VAL A 74 -5.79 15.64 -2.27
CA VAL A 74 -6.10 14.80 -1.10
C VAL A 74 -7.60 14.59 -0.91
N ALA A 75 -8.43 15.55 -1.32
CA ALA A 75 -9.88 15.45 -1.20
C ALA A 75 -10.42 14.34 -2.10
N THR A 76 -10.06 14.37 -3.38
CA THR A 76 -10.40 13.30 -4.32
C THR A 76 -9.80 11.97 -3.87
N ALA A 77 -8.56 11.94 -3.38
CA ALA A 77 -7.96 10.72 -2.88
C ALA A 77 -8.77 10.08 -1.74
N TRP A 78 -9.26 10.91 -0.81
CA TRP A 78 -10.10 10.49 0.30
C TRP A 78 -11.42 9.89 -0.21
N ASP A 79 -12.11 10.58 -1.12
CA ASP A 79 -13.38 10.10 -1.67
C ASP A 79 -13.22 8.77 -2.42
N ARG A 80 -12.06 8.52 -3.04
CA ARG A 80 -11.79 7.24 -3.73
C ARG A 80 -11.52 6.08 -2.78
N ASN A 81 -10.70 6.28 -1.75
CA ASN A 81 -10.40 5.24 -0.74
C ASN A 81 -9.77 5.83 0.54
N PRO A 82 -10.56 6.15 1.57
CA PRO A 82 -10.06 6.72 2.83
C PRO A 82 -9.05 5.79 3.51
N LEU A 83 -9.29 4.47 3.46
CA LEU A 83 -8.40 3.49 4.07
C LEU A 83 -7.00 3.54 3.43
N ALA A 84 -6.91 3.69 2.12
CA ALA A 84 -5.63 3.81 1.42
C ALA A 84 -4.90 5.11 1.80
N VAL A 85 -5.62 6.24 1.88
CA VAL A 85 -5.05 7.52 2.34
C VAL A 85 -4.47 7.40 3.74
N LEU A 86 -5.18 6.73 4.66
CA LEU A 86 -4.72 6.55 6.03
C LEU A 86 -3.55 5.57 6.15
N LEU A 87 -3.54 4.47 5.37
CA LEU A 87 -2.49 3.45 5.45
C LEU A 87 -1.20 3.84 4.72
N LEU A 88 -1.27 4.68 3.69
CA LEU A 88 -0.10 5.06 2.91
C LEU A 88 1.03 5.69 3.75
N PRO A 89 0.77 6.66 4.66
CA PRO A 89 1.78 7.19 5.57
C PRO A 89 2.44 6.11 6.45
N LEU A 90 1.67 5.13 6.94
CA LEU A 90 2.21 4.05 7.76
C LEU A 90 3.19 3.18 6.95
N VAL A 91 2.84 2.89 5.70
CA VAL A 91 3.71 2.17 4.77
C VAL A 91 4.99 2.95 4.49
N LEU A 92 4.89 4.27 4.26
CA LEU A 92 6.06 5.14 4.03
C LEU A 92 6.98 5.24 5.25
N VAL A 93 6.42 5.30 6.47
CA VAL A 93 7.21 5.28 7.71
C VAL A 93 7.92 3.94 7.88
N ALA A 94 7.22 2.82 7.63
CA ALA A 94 7.83 1.49 7.68
C ALA A 94 8.94 1.33 6.62
N TRP A 95 8.72 1.88 5.43
CA TRP A 95 9.69 1.95 4.33
C TRP A 95 10.95 2.73 4.74
N ALA A 96 10.78 3.95 5.25
CA ALA A 96 11.88 4.78 5.73
C ALA A 96 12.65 4.11 6.88
N ALA A 97 11.94 3.50 7.84
CA ALA A 97 12.56 2.75 8.93
C ALA A 97 13.36 1.54 8.43
N TRP A 98 12.95 0.89 7.34
CA TRP A 98 13.75 -0.14 6.69
C TRP A 98 15.04 0.44 6.08
N GLY A 99 14.95 1.53 5.31
CA GLY A 99 16.12 2.20 4.74
C GLY A 99 17.13 2.65 5.81
N LEU A 100 16.65 3.28 6.89
CA LEU A 100 17.50 3.71 8.00
C LEU A 100 18.24 2.54 8.66
N ARG A 101 17.61 1.37 8.79
CA ARG A 101 18.27 0.17 9.34
C ARG A 101 19.37 -0.36 8.43
N LEU A 102 19.21 -0.25 7.10
CA LEU A 102 20.26 -0.64 6.14
C LEU A 102 21.49 0.27 6.23
N LEU A 103 21.29 1.53 6.64
CA LEU A 103 22.36 2.49 6.96
C LEU A 103 22.97 2.28 8.36
N GLY A 104 22.58 1.23 9.08
CA GLY A 104 23.05 0.96 10.45
C GLY A 104 22.45 1.87 11.52
N ARG A 105 21.45 2.71 11.18
CA ARG A 105 20.80 3.59 12.15
C ARG A 105 19.78 2.81 12.97
N ARG A 106 19.63 3.19 14.24
CA ARG A 106 18.56 2.67 15.08
C ARG A 106 17.23 3.22 14.61
N ALA A 107 16.40 2.35 14.03
CA ALA A 107 15.02 2.67 13.66
C ALA A 107 14.05 1.60 14.15
N TRP A 108 12.76 1.88 14.00
CA TRP A 108 11.69 0.97 14.35
C TRP A 108 11.73 -0.32 13.51
N HIS A 109 11.26 -1.42 14.08
CA HIS A 109 11.24 -2.74 13.43
C HIS A 109 9.81 -3.30 13.48
N PRO A 110 9.23 -3.78 12.36
CA PRO A 110 7.86 -4.29 12.33
C PRO A 110 7.58 -5.41 13.33
N SER A 111 8.57 -6.27 13.62
CA SER A 111 8.42 -7.32 14.65
C SER A 111 8.22 -6.79 16.08
N ARG A 112 8.35 -5.48 16.31
CA ARG A 112 8.05 -4.82 17.59
C ARG A 112 6.61 -4.34 17.69
N VAL A 113 5.80 -4.47 16.63
CA VAL A 113 4.36 -4.20 16.69
C VAL A 113 3.71 -5.25 17.58
N PRO A 114 3.08 -4.87 18.71
CA PRO A 114 2.30 -5.80 19.51
C PRO A 114 1.16 -6.41 18.69
N ALA A 115 0.91 -7.71 18.85
CA ALA A 115 -0.12 -8.44 18.11
C ALA A 115 -1.51 -7.78 18.18
N ARG A 116 -1.86 -7.14 19.31
CA ARG A 116 -3.12 -6.37 19.48
C ARG A 116 -3.34 -5.31 18.41
N TRP A 117 -2.27 -4.65 17.93
CA TRP A 117 -2.38 -3.62 16.90
C TRP A 117 -2.58 -4.21 15.51
N ILE A 118 -2.02 -5.40 15.26
CA ILE A 118 -2.27 -6.14 14.03
C ILE A 118 -3.74 -6.58 13.98
N TRP A 119 -4.25 -7.12 15.07
CA TRP A 119 -5.67 -7.47 15.20
C TRP A 119 -6.59 -6.24 15.11
N ALA A 120 -6.23 -5.12 15.74
CA ALA A 120 -6.99 -3.88 15.62
C ALA A 120 -7.05 -3.40 14.17
N LEU A 121 -5.92 -3.40 13.44
CA LEU A 121 -5.89 -3.06 12.02
C LEU A 121 -6.78 -4.01 11.20
N LEU A 122 -6.71 -5.32 11.47
CA LEU A 122 -7.56 -6.30 10.79
C LEU A 122 -9.04 -6.01 11.01
N VAL A 123 -9.44 -5.74 12.25
CA VAL A 123 -10.82 -5.37 12.59
C VAL A 123 -11.25 -4.10 11.85
N VAL A 124 -10.41 -3.08 11.80
CA VAL A 124 -10.69 -1.84 11.04
C VAL A 124 -10.86 -2.12 9.56
N VAL A 125 -9.98 -2.93 8.95
CA VAL A 125 -10.07 -3.30 7.52
C VAL A 125 -11.35 -4.08 7.24
N LEU A 126 -11.73 -5.02 8.10
CA LEU A 126 -12.96 -5.80 7.94
C LEU A 126 -14.21 -4.92 8.14
N ALA A 127 -14.21 -4.05 9.16
CA ALA A 127 -15.29 -3.11 9.39
C ALA A 127 -15.47 -2.17 8.20
N TYR A 128 -14.37 -1.64 7.64
CA TYR A 128 -14.39 -0.83 6.42
C TYR A 128 -14.91 -1.61 5.21
N TRP A 129 -14.47 -2.87 5.07
CA TRP A 129 -14.93 -3.73 3.98
C TRP A 129 -16.43 -4.01 4.06
N VAL A 130 -16.97 -4.28 5.25
CA VAL A 130 -18.42 -4.43 5.44
C VAL A 130 -19.13 -3.11 5.16
N ALA A 131 -18.69 -2.01 5.78
CA ALA A 131 -19.30 -0.69 5.65
C ALA A 131 -19.46 -0.25 4.19
N ARG A 132 -18.46 -0.49 3.33
CA ARG A 132 -18.50 -0.07 1.92
C ARG A 132 -19.40 -0.92 1.02
N ASN A 133 -19.91 -2.05 1.51
CA ASN A 133 -20.85 -2.91 0.79
C ASN A 133 -22.28 -2.82 1.38
N VAL A 134 -22.53 -1.90 2.32
CA VAL A 134 -23.87 -1.67 2.88
C VAL A 134 -24.73 -0.88 1.88
N PRO A 135 -25.91 -1.38 1.48
CA PRO A 135 -26.83 -0.64 0.62
C PRO A 135 -27.20 0.72 1.22
N GLY A 136 -27.10 1.79 0.44
CA GLY A 136 -27.37 3.16 0.89
C GLY A 136 -26.16 3.95 1.42
N TRP A 137 -24.99 3.33 1.57
CA TRP A 137 -23.72 4.00 1.93
C TRP A 137 -22.84 4.23 0.69
N THR A 138 -23.38 4.95 -0.29
CA THR A 138 -22.72 5.19 -1.60
C THR A 138 -21.50 6.10 -1.54
N TRP A 139 -21.33 6.87 -0.46
CA TRP A 139 -20.16 7.72 -0.23
C TRP A 139 -18.88 6.93 0.09
N LEU A 140 -18.99 5.64 0.46
CA LEU A 140 -17.85 4.74 0.72
C LEU A 140 -17.59 3.73 -0.41
N SER A 141 -18.57 3.54 -1.29
CA SER A 141 -18.36 2.83 -2.54
C SER A 141 -17.51 3.73 -3.45
N PRO A 142 -16.47 3.19 -4.10
CA PRO A 142 -15.68 3.97 -5.03
C PRO A 142 -16.55 4.25 -6.27
N SER A 143 -17.28 5.37 -6.24
CA SER A 143 -17.92 5.98 -7.41
C SER A 143 -16.86 6.33 -8.45
#